data_AF-A0A938WRJ6-F1
#
_entry.id   AF-A0A938WRJ6-F1
#
_cell.length_a   1.000
_cell.length_b   1.000
_cell.length_c   1.000
_cell.angle_alpha   90.00
_cell.angle_beta   90.00
_cell.angle_gamma   90.00
#
_symmetry.space_group_name_H-M   'P 1'
#
loop_
_entity.id
_entity.type
_entity.pdbx_description
1 polymer ?
#
loop_
_entity_poly.entity_id
_entity_poly.type
_entity_poly.pdbx_seq_one_letter_code
_entity_poly.pdbx_strand_id
1 'polypeptide(L)'
;MIEIKVINKGHHPLPAYATGESAGMDLRANTDGPVTLRPMERRLIGTGLHIALPKGFEAQIRPRSGLALRNGITVLNSPGTVDADYRGEIKVLLVNLSAEDFTLNDGERIAQMVIARHEQAEFAVVDALDDTERGEGGYGHTGVK
;
A
#
# COMPACT_ATOMS: atom_id res chain seq x y z
N MET A 1 18.67 5.82 8.89
CA MET A 1 17.25 6.20 8.79
C MET A 1 17.13 7.20 7.66
N ILE A 2 16.15 7.08 6.77
CA ILE A 2 15.90 8.07 5.72
C ILE A 2 14.95 9.14 6.26
N GLU A 3 15.15 10.38 5.85
CA GLU A 3 14.25 11.48 6.19
C GLU A 3 13.24 11.68 5.06
N ILE A 4 11.96 11.78 5.40
CA ILE A 4 10.87 12.03 4.45
C ILE A 4 10.19 13.33 4.87
N LYS A 5 10.12 14.28 3.94
CA LYS A 5 9.38 15.52 4.17
C LYS A 5 7.90 15.22 4.07
N VAL A 6 7.11 15.69 5.04
CA VAL A 6 5.67 15.43 5.12
C VAL A 6 4.91 16.71 5.46
N ILE A 7 3.76 16.91 4.81
CA ILE A 7 2.74 17.86 5.21
C ILE A 7 1.55 17.03 5.72
N ASN A 8 1.13 17.28 6.95
CA ASN A 8 -0.09 16.72 7.50
C ASN A 8 -1.20 17.78 7.44
N LYS A 9 -2.16 17.60 6.54
CA LYS A 9 -3.37 18.43 6.44
C LYS A 9 -4.57 17.78 7.13
N GLY A 10 -4.41 16.56 7.65
CA GLY A 10 -5.41 15.89 8.46
C GLY A 10 -5.34 16.32 9.92
N HIS A 11 -6.21 15.73 10.74
CA HIS A 11 -6.27 15.98 12.19
C HIS A 11 -5.77 14.80 13.04
N HIS A 12 -5.23 13.76 12.40
CA HIS A 12 -4.62 12.62 13.08
C HIS A 12 -3.10 12.75 13.19
N PRO A 13 -2.45 12.12 14.20
CA PRO A 13 -1.00 12.10 14.31
C PRO A 13 -0.32 11.51 13.07
N LEU A 14 0.93 11.92 12.84
CA LEU A 14 1.77 11.29 11.82
C LEU A 14 1.89 9.78 12.06
N PRO A 15 1.99 8.98 10.98
CA PRO A 15 2.15 7.54 11.10
C PRO A 15 3.51 7.24 11.75
N ALA A 16 3.55 6.19 12.57
CA ALA A 16 4.74 5.77 13.29
C ALA A 16 4.91 4.25 13.20
N TYR A 17 6.16 3.81 13.35
CA TYR A 17 6.46 2.39 13.49
C TYR A 17 5.94 1.88 14.83
N ALA A 18 5.10 0.85 14.79
CA ALA A 18 4.45 0.33 16.00
C ALA A 18 5.44 -0.34 16.97
N THR A 19 6.50 -0.94 16.43
CA THR A 19 7.62 -1.53 17.16
C THR A 19 8.94 -1.18 16.48
N GLY A 20 10.07 -1.40 17.15
CA GLY A 20 11.40 -1.11 16.59
C GLY A 20 11.76 -1.91 15.33
N GLU A 21 11.07 -3.02 15.08
CA GLU A 21 11.29 -3.91 13.92
C GLU A 21 10.13 -3.88 12.91
N SER A 22 9.16 -2.98 13.09
CA SER A 22 8.06 -2.85 12.16
C SER A 22 8.55 -2.38 10.78
N ALA A 23 8.19 -3.09 9.73
CA ALA A 23 8.56 -2.72 8.36
C ALA A 23 7.78 -1.51 7.83
N GLY A 24 6.54 -1.31 8.31
CA GLY A 24 5.65 -0.25 7.85
C GLY A 24 5.02 0.54 8.98
N MET A 25 4.45 1.68 8.62
CA MET A 25 3.74 2.59 9.51
C MET A 25 2.25 2.56 9.19
N ASP A 26 1.40 2.42 10.22
CA ASP A 26 -0.04 2.38 10.03
C ASP A 26 -0.57 3.74 9.54
N LEU A 27 -1.34 3.73 8.45
CA LEU A 27 -2.06 4.90 7.92
C LEU A 27 -3.48 4.95 8.47
N ARG A 28 -3.92 6.14 8.85
CA ARG A 28 -5.26 6.38 9.40
C ARG A 28 -6.18 6.99 8.35
N ALA A 29 -7.46 6.63 8.41
CA ALA A 29 -8.51 7.33 7.68
C ALA A 29 -8.64 8.76 8.21
N ASN A 30 -8.77 9.72 7.30
CA ASN A 30 -9.06 11.11 7.62
C ASN A 30 -10.37 11.49 6.91
N THR A 31 -11.50 11.29 7.58
CA THR A 31 -12.85 11.44 7.02
C THR A 31 -13.72 12.32 7.92
N ASP A 32 -14.70 13.01 7.33
CA ASP A 32 -15.64 13.87 8.09
C ASP A 32 -16.67 13.06 8.90
N GLY A 33 -16.81 11.77 8.61
CA GLY A 33 -17.74 10.86 9.27
C GLY A 33 -17.50 9.39 8.89
N PRO A 34 -18.35 8.47 9.38
CA PRO A 34 -18.25 7.05 9.05
C PRO A 34 -18.43 6.79 7.56
N VAL A 35 -17.66 5.85 7.02
CA VAL A 35 -17.76 5.40 5.62
C VAL A 35 -18.04 3.91 5.60
N THR A 36 -19.19 3.52 5.02
CA THR A 36 -19.55 2.13 4.82
C THR A 36 -19.14 1.65 3.43
N LEU A 37 -18.48 0.49 3.36
CA LEU A 37 -18.22 -0.28 2.17
C LEU A 37 -19.11 -1.53 2.19
N ARG A 38 -20.05 -1.61 1.27
CA ARG A 38 -20.84 -2.82 1.00
C ARG A 38 -19.97 -3.90 0.35
N PRO A 39 -20.42 -5.17 0.32
CA PRO A 39 -19.76 -6.22 -0.43
C PRO A 39 -19.42 -5.79 -1.86
N MET A 40 -18.17 -6.03 -2.27
CA MET A 40 -17.57 -5.65 -3.56
C MET A 40 -17.48 -4.14 -3.84
N GLU A 41 -17.84 -3.29 -2.87
CA GLU A 41 -17.70 -1.84 -3.00
C GLU A 41 -16.24 -1.41 -2.83
N ARG A 42 -15.88 -0.35 -3.56
CA ARG A 42 -14.58 0.30 -3.50
C ARG A 42 -14.71 1.77 -3.11
N ARG A 43 -13.86 2.23 -2.20
CA ARG A 43 -13.81 3.62 -1.75
C ARG A 43 -12.37 4.09 -1.68
N LEU A 44 -12.15 5.32 -2.15
CA LEU A 44 -10.87 5.99 -2.01
C LEU A 44 -10.90 6.82 -0.73
N ILE A 45 -10.15 6.39 0.28
CA ILE A 45 -10.15 7.00 1.62
C ILE A 45 -8.92 7.91 1.76
N GLY A 46 -9.17 9.17 2.16
CA GLY A 46 -8.12 10.13 2.43
C GLY A 46 -7.34 9.82 3.71
N THR A 47 -6.08 10.25 3.75
CA THR A 47 -5.23 10.17 4.95
C THR A 47 -4.84 11.55 5.48
N GLY A 48 -5.06 12.62 4.70
CA GLY A 48 -4.57 13.96 4.99
C GLY A 48 -3.06 14.14 4.82
N LEU A 49 -2.32 13.09 4.46
CA LEU A 49 -0.86 13.11 4.35
C LEU A 49 -0.41 13.42 2.93
N HIS A 50 0.58 14.30 2.82
CA HIS A 50 1.31 14.57 1.59
C HIS A 50 2.80 14.37 1.89
N ILE A 51 3.50 13.63 1.05
CA ILE A 51 4.93 13.33 1.27
C ILE A 51 5.78 13.76 0.09
N ALA A 52 7.09 13.90 0.35
CA ALA A 52 8.10 14.02 -0.67
C ALA A 52 9.20 13.00 -0.38
N LEU A 53 9.24 11.94 -1.19
CA LEU A 53 10.26 10.90 -1.07
C LEU A 53 11.55 11.33 -1.81
N PRO A 54 12.71 10.86 -1.36
CA PRO A 54 13.95 10.97 -2.14
C PRO A 54 13.86 10.17 -3.44
N LYS A 55 14.61 10.59 -4.48
CA LYS A 55 14.77 9.80 -5.71
C LYS A 55 15.32 8.40 -5.39
N GLY A 56 14.81 7.37 -6.07
CA GLY A 56 15.18 5.96 -5.86
C GLY A 56 14.40 5.27 -4.74
N PHE A 57 13.35 5.92 -4.24
CA PHE A 57 12.44 5.36 -3.25
C PHE A 57 10.98 5.52 -3.69
N GLU A 58 10.18 4.52 -3.34
CA GLU A 58 8.72 4.57 -3.38
C GLU A 58 8.15 4.34 -1.99
N ALA A 59 6.91 4.76 -1.77
CA ALA A 59 6.12 4.28 -0.64
C ALA A 59 5.07 3.27 -1.13
N GLN A 60 5.08 2.09 -0.53
CA GLN A 60 4.18 0.99 -0.84
C GLN A 60 3.06 0.94 0.19
N ILE A 61 1.82 1.14 -0.28
CA ILE A 61 0.61 1.06 0.53
C ILE A 61 0.09 -0.38 0.51
N ARG A 62 0.11 -1.02 1.67
CA ARG A 62 -0.22 -2.44 1.84
C ARG A 62 -1.40 -2.64 2.79
N PRO A 63 -2.15 -3.76 2.67
CA PRO A 63 -3.26 -4.07 3.55
C PRO A 63 -2.74 -4.39 4.96
N ARG A 64 -3.59 -4.19 5.97
CA ARG A 64 -3.32 -4.66 7.33
C ARG A 64 -3.89 -6.07 7.45
N SER A 65 -3.07 -7.04 7.88
CA SER A 65 -3.46 -8.45 7.96
C SER A 65 -4.72 -8.67 8.80
N GLY A 66 -4.88 -7.91 9.89
CA GLY A 66 -6.07 -8.00 10.74
C GLY A 66 -7.37 -7.62 10.02
N LEU A 67 -7.36 -6.54 9.22
CA LEU A 67 -8.53 -6.12 8.43
C LEU A 67 -8.83 -7.10 7.29
N ALA A 68 -7.78 -7.60 6.63
CA ALA A 68 -7.92 -8.59 5.56
C ALA A 68 -8.55 -9.89 6.09
N LEU A 69 -8.03 -10.44 7.19
CA LEU A 69 -8.51 -11.71 7.75
C LEU A 69 -9.90 -11.61 8.39
N ARG A 70 -10.16 -10.56 9.16
CA ARG A 70 -11.38 -10.47 9.98
C ARG A 70 -12.56 -9.83 9.25
N ASN A 71 -12.29 -8.95 8.29
CA ASN A 71 -13.32 -8.14 7.65
C ASN A 71 -13.31 -8.25 6.12
N GLY A 72 -12.39 -9.01 5.53
CA GLY A 72 -12.25 -9.10 4.07
C GLY A 72 -11.88 -7.76 3.41
N ILE A 73 -11.31 -6.82 4.18
CA ILE A 73 -10.94 -5.50 3.67
C ILE A 73 -9.48 -5.52 3.21
N THR A 74 -9.27 -5.10 1.96
CA THR A 74 -7.93 -5.00 1.39
C THR A 74 -7.76 -3.70 0.61
N VAL A 75 -6.51 -3.42 0.25
CA VAL A 75 -6.15 -2.33 -0.68
C VAL A 75 -6.23 -2.91 -2.09
N LEU A 76 -7.14 -2.41 -2.92
CA LEU A 76 -7.47 -3.00 -4.22
C LEU A 76 -6.26 -3.01 -5.18
N ASN A 77 -5.48 -1.95 -5.18
CA ASN A 77 -4.28 -1.81 -6.00
C ASN A 77 -3.02 -2.24 -5.23
N SER A 78 -3.11 -3.18 -4.29
CA SER A 78 -1.97 -3.55 -3.46
C SER A 78 -0.86 -4.30 -4.23
N PRO A 79 0.44 -3.98 -3.97
CA PRO A 79 0.90 -2.80 -3.22
C PRO A 79 0.62 -1.52 -4.03
N GLY A 80 0.01 -0.53 -3.39
CA GLY A 80 -0.22 0.78 -4.02
C GLY A 80 1.09 1.57 -4.03
N THR A 81 1.54 2.01 -5.20
CA THR A 81 2.78 2.79 -5.35
C THR A 81 2.52 4.29 -5.19
N VAL A 82 3.35 4.94 -4.37
CA VAL A 82 3.46 6.40 -4.28
C VAL A 82 4.85 6.79 -4.77
N ASP A 83 4.89 7.49 -5.89
CA ASP A 83 6.13 7.91 -6.57
C ASP A 83 6.84 9.07 -5.86
N ALA A 84 8.15 9.19 -6.09
CA ALA A 84 8.98 10.20 -5.44
C ALA A 84 8.68 11.65 -5.84
N ASP A 85 8.09 11.86 -7.01
CA ASP A 85 7.65 13.17 -7.50
C ASP A 85 6.18 13.48 -7.18
N TYR A 86 5.42 12.53 -6.62
CA TYR A 86 4.05 12.77 -6.20
C TYR A 86 3.98 13.71 -4.99
N ARG A 87 3.12 14.73 -5.05
CA ARG A 87 2.86 15.70 -3.96
C ARG A 87 1.40 15.82 -3.58
N GLY A 88 0.54 15.02 -4.21
CA GLY A 88 -0.86 14.94 -3.85
C GLY A 88 -1.06 14.23 -2.51
N GLU A 89 -2.31 14.14 -2.09
CA GLU A 89 -2.65 13.43 -0.87
C GLU A 89 -2.46 11.91 -1.09
N ILE A 90 -1.87 11.23 -0.12
CA ILE A 90 -1.88 9.77 -0.08
C ILE A 90 -3.31 9.34 0.22
N LYS A 91 -3.91 8.59 -0.71
CA LYS A 91 -5.23 8.00 -0.52
C LYS A 91 -5.15 6.48 -0.63
N VAL A 92 -6.00 5.80 0.12
CA VAL A 92 -6.06 4.34 0.18
C VAL A 92 -7.30 3.86 -0.57
N LEU A 93 -7.11 3.10 -1.65
CA LEU A 93 -8.22 2.50 -2.39
C LEU A 93 -8.63 1.18 -1.71
N LEU A 94 -9.57 1.28 -0.78
CA LEU A 94 -10.11 0.12 -0.08
C LEU A 94 -11.17 -0.58 -0.93
N VAL A 95 -11.21 -1.90 -0.83
CA VAL A 95 -12.28 -2.77 -1.35
C VAL A 95 -12.73 -3.73 -0.26
N ASN A 96 -14.04 -3.96 -0.18
CA ASN A 96 -14.62 -4.99 0.67
C ASN A 96 -14.85 -6.27 -0.13
N LEU A 97 -14.11 -7.32 0.17
CA LEU A 97 -14.23 -8.64 -0.44
C LEU A 97 -15.04 -9.63 0.42
N SER A 98 -15.59 -9.18 1.55
CA SER A 98 -16.47 -9.98 2.38
C SER A 98 -17.92 -9.91 1.91
N ALA A 99 -18.78 -10.74 2.53
CA ALA A 99 -20.22 -10.72 2.32
C ALA A 99 -20.97 -9.75 3.25
N GLU A 100 -20.27 -9.11 4.19
CA GLU A 100 -20.85 -8.23 5.21
C GLU A 100 -20.51 -6.77 4.92
N ASP A 101 -21.38 -5.85 5.32
CA ASP A 101 -21.06 -4.42 5.29
C ASP A 101 -19.94 -4.10 6.28
N PHE A 102 -18.98 -3.27 5.85
CA PHE A 102 -17.89 -2.81 6.70
C PHE A 102 -17.94 -1.30 6.83
N THR A 103 -18.07 -0.79 8.06
CA THR A 103 -18.01 0.64 8.34
C THR A 103 -16.69 0.97 9.01
N LEU A 104 -15.92 1.87 8.40
CA LEU A 104 -14.74 2.48 9.02
C LEU A 104 -15.08 3.85 9.57
N ASN A 105 -14.52 4.17 10.73
CA ASN A 105 -14.62 5.47 11.34
C ASN A 105 -13.35 6.30 11.09
N ASP A 106 -13.51 7.61 11.25
CA ASP A 106 -12.38 8.53 11.22
C ASP A 106 -11.29 8.13 12.23
N GLY A 107 -10.03 8.25 11.83
CA GLY A 107 -8.87 7.89 12.65
C GLY A 107 -8.56 6.40 12.73
N GLU A 108 -9.40 5.52 12.18
CA GLU A 108 -9.09 4.09 12.13
C GLU A 108 -7.89 3.79 11.24
N ARG A 109 -7.10 2.80 11.64
CA ARG A 109 -5.91 2.36 10.89
C ARG A 109 -6.34 1.45 9.73
N ILE A 110 -6.25 1.93 8.50
CA ILE A 110 -6.86 1.29 7.32
C ILE A 110 -5.85 0.59 6.40
N ALA A 111 -4.58 1.01 6.42
CA ALA A 111 -3.50 0.45 5.61
C ALA A 111 -2.17 0.62 6.35
N GLN A 112 -1.09 0.11 5.78
CA GLN A 112 0.26 0.38 6.25
C GLN A 112 1.15 0.81 5.09
N MET A 113 2.08 1.71 5.37
CA MET A 113 3.04 2.25 4.40
C MET A 113 4.43 1.69 4.68
N VAL A 114 5.04 1.06 3.67
CA VAL A 114 6.44 0.60 3.69
C VAL A 114 7.24 1.46 2.74
N ILE A 115 8.41 1.96 3.16
CA ILE A 115 9.29 2.71 2.27
C ILE A 115 10.31 1.74 1.66
N ALA A 116 10.35 1.68 0.34
CA ALA A 116 11.18 0.72 -0.40
C ALA A 116 12.12 1.45 -1.36
N ARG A 117 13.32 0.91 -1.53
CA ARG A 117 14.22 1.31 -2.61
C ARG A 117 13.79 0.63 -3.90
N HIS A 118 13.91 1.34 -5.01
CA HIS A 118 13.70 0.79 -6.34
C HIS A 118 14.77 1.31 -7.30
N GLU A 119 14.94 0.60 -8.41
CA GLU A 119 15.81 1.01 -9.51
C GLU A 119 14.98 1.57 -10.67
N GLN A 120 15.61 2.35 -11.55
CA GLN A 120 15.07 2.71 -12.85
C GLN A 120 15.85 1.93 -13.91
N ALA A 121 15.19 1.00 -14.60
CA ALA A 121 15.83 0.15 -15.60
C ALA A 121 15.79 0.80 -17.00
N GLU A 122 16.79 0.50 -17.80
CA GLU A 122 16.78 0.72 -19.25
C GLU A 122 16.67 -0.62 -19.97
N PHE A 123 15.77 -0.73 -20.94
CA PHE A 123 15.60 -1.96 -21.72
C PHE A 123 16.64 -2.04 -22.85
N ALA A 124 17.30 -3.20 -22.97
CA ALA A 124 18.15 -3.54 -24.11
C ALA A 124 17.49 -4.68 -24.91
N VAL A 125 17.16 -4.43 -26.18
CA VAL A 125 16.52 -5.42 -27.07
C VAL A 125 17.58 -6.37 -27.62
N VAL A 126 17.36 -7.68 -27.49
CA VAL A 126 18.27 -8.75 -27.93
C VAL A 126 17.49 -9.87 -28.63
N ASP A 127 18.16 -10.66 -29.48
CA ASP A 127 17.52 -11.77 -30.21
C ASP A 127 17.34 -13.05 -29.37
N ALA A 128 18.09 -13.20 -28.27
CA ALA A 128 18.02 -14.33 -27.36
C ALA A 128 18.46 -13.96 -25.94
N LEU A 129 17.89 -14.64 -24.93
CA LEU A 129 18.30 -14.58 -23.53
C LEU A 129 19.23 -15.76 -23.19
N ASP A 130 19.94 -15.66 -22.07
CA ASP A 130 20.74 -16.76 -21.53
C ASP A 130 19.87 -17.86 -20.90
N ASP A 131 20.36 -19.10 -20.93
CA ASP A 131 19.69 -20.23 -20.30
C ASP A 131 19.85 -20.18 -18.77
N THR A 132 18.77 -20.47 -18.05
CA THR A 132 18.77 -20.61 -16.58
C THR A 132 18.11 -21.92 -16.17
N GLU A 133 18.40 -22.40 -14.95
CA GLU A 133 17.76 -23.61 -14.39
C GLU A 133 16.22 -23.52 -14.39
N ARG A 134 15.68 -22.31 -14.19
CA ARG A 134 14.23 -22.06 -14.21
C ARG A 134 13.66 -21.94 -15.63
N GLY A 135 14.42 -21.35 -16.57
CA GLY A 135 13.97 -21.09 -17.94
C GLY A 135 12.59 -20.43 -17.99
N GLU A 136 11.70 -20.98 -18.81
CA GLU A 136 10.31 -20.51 -18.99
C GLU A 136 9.33 -20.99 -17.88
N GLY A 137 9.81 -21.64 -16.82
CA GLY A 137 9.00 -22.18 -15.73
C GLY A 137 8.26 -21.12 -14.90
N GLY A 138 6.93 -21.15 -14.90
CA GLY A 138 6.04 -20.24 -14.15
C GLY A 138 4.81 -20.92 -13.56
N TYR A 139 3.98 -20.16 -12.82
CA TYR A 139 2.65 -20.61 -12.34
C TYR A 139 2.61 -21.96 -11.61
N GLY A 140 3.49 -22.15 -10.62
CA GLY A 140 3.55 -23.41 -9.86
C GLY A 140 4.42 -24.50 -10.49
N HIS A 141 5.35 -24.13 -11.39
CA HIS A 141 6.25 -25.10 -12.06
C HIS A 141 7.10 -25.97 -11.13
N THR A 142 7.28 -25.60 -9.86
CA THR A 142 7.98 -26.41 -8.83
C THR A 142 7.02 -27.15 -7.87
N GLY A 143 5.71 -26.98 -8.05
CA GLY A 143 4.69 -27.50 -7.14
C GLY A 143 4.38 -28.97 -7.39
N VAL A 144 4.85 -29.83 -6.48
CA VAL A 144 4.20 -31.11 -6.18
C VAL A 144 2.95 -30.80 -5.36
N LYS A 145 1.83 -31.45 -5.69
CA LYS A 145 0.49 -31.24 -5.08
C LYS A 145 0.46 -31.00 -3.57
#